data_AF-M8A0C4-F1
#
_entry.id   AF-M8A0C4-F1
#
_cell.length_a   1.000
_cell.length_b   1.000
_cell.length_c   1.000
_cell.angle_alpha   90.00
_cell.angle_beta   90.00
_cell.angle_gamma   90.00
#
_symmetry.space_group_name_H-M   'P 1'
#
loop_
_entity.id
_entity.type
_entity.pdbx_description
1 polymer ?
#
loop_
_entity_poly.entity_id
_entity_poly.type
_entity_poly.pdbx_seq_one_letter_code
_entity_poly.pdbx_strand_id
1 'polypeptide(L)'
;MYLPAFRVWFARRPPPLGAHVQLLAASDFPFLNASYSPVLRQIEAGNRDVALRELDYLRFYLPEMFPALQRVVLLEDDVVVQRDLAELWRVDLGGQVNGALDTCFGGFRRYGKYLNFSEAAVRERVSPSACAWSYGVNVFDLQAWRRDQCTDQFHQLMDMNENGTLWDAASVLPAGLMTFYGNTRPLDRWWHVMGLGYNPHIRPEDIRGAAVIHFNGNLKPWLDVAFNQYKHLWTKYVDTDMEFLTLCNFGL
;
A
#
# COMPACT_ATOMS: atom_id res chain seq x y z
N MET A 1 11.29 -10.22 4.46
CA MET A 1 11.79 -10.17 3.06
C MET A 1 13.32 -10.14 3.09
N TYR A 2 14.04 -10.94 2.29
CA TYR A 2 15.50 -11.09 2.40
C TYR A 2 16.24 -10.26 1.34
N LEU A 3 16.72 -9.07 1.72
CA LEU A 3 17.37 -8.10 0.82
C LEU A 3 18.47 -8.70 -0.08
N PRO A 4 19.37 -9.59 0.41
CA PRO A 4 20.39 -10.19 -0.45
C PRO A 4 19.81 -11.03 -1.59
N ALA A 5 18.71 -11.75 -1.37
CA ALA A 5 18.06 -12.51 -2.44
C ALA A 5 17.50 -11.59 -3.52
N PHE A 6 16.87 -10.47 -3.14
CA PHE A 6 16.39 -9.46 -4.09
C PHE A 6 17.55 -8.85 -4.90
N ARG A 7 18.67 -8.55 -4.24
CA ARG A 7 19.87 -8.03 -4.94
C ARG A 7 20.38 -9.02 -5.98
N VAL A 8 20.48 -10.30 -5.63
CA VAL A 8 20.88 -11.35 -6.58
C VAL A 8 19.86 -11.50 -7.70
N TRP A 9 18.56 -11.44 -7.40
CA TRP A 9 17.49 -11.53 -8.39
C TRP A 9 17.63 -10.46 -9.46
N PHE A 10 17.64 -9.18 -9.06
CA PHE A 10 17.71 -8.06 -10.02
C PHE A 10 19.08 -7.94 -10.70
N ALA A 11 20.17 -8.39 -10.06
CA ALA A 11 21.47 -8.45 -10.73
C ALA A 11 21.52 -9.51 -11.84
N ARG A 12 20.86 -10.66 -11.64
CA ARG A 12 20.75 -11.72 -12.66
C ARG A 12 19.68 -11.43 -13.70
N ARG A 13 18.71 -10.58 -13.37
CA ARG A 13 17.58 -10.20 -14.22
C ARG A 13 17.41 -8.67 -14.23
N PRO A 14 18.32 -7.94 -14.88
CA PRO A 14 18.12 -6.52 -15.07
C PRO A 14 16.80 -6.30 -15.81
N PRO A 15 15.94 -5.36 -15.38
CA PRO A 15 14.71 -5.14 -16.10
C PRO A 15 14.98 -4.69 -17.54
N PRO A 16 14.07 -5.00 -18.46
CA PRO A 16 14.19 -4.56 -19.84
C PRO A 16 14.10 -3.03 -19.92
N LEU A 17 14.47 -2.48 -21.08
CA LEU A 17 14.32 -1.06 -21.41
C LEU A 17 15.16 -0.10 -20.56
N GLY A 18 16.22 -0.59 -19.91
CA GLY A 18 17.16 0.24 -19.15
C GLY A 18 16.56 0.84 -17.88
N ALA A 19 15.52 0.23 -17.31
CA ALA A 19 14.94 0.71 -16.07
C ALA A 19 15.97 0.65 -14.93
N HIS A 20 16.03 1.71 -14.14
CA HIS A 20 16.87 1.77 -12.96
C HIS A 20 16.16 1.07 -11.79
N VAL A 21 16.82 0.09 -11.16
CA VAL A 21 16.33 -0.59 -9.97
C VAL A 21 17.16 -0.20 -8.77
N GLN A 22 16.49 0.24 -7.72
CA GLN A 22 17.09 0.51 -6.43
C GLN A 22 16.43 -0.39 -5.39
N LEU A 23 17.24 -1.09 -4.59
CA LEU A 23 16.78 -1.93 -3.50
C LEU A 23 17.26 -1.32 -2.18
N LEU A 24 16.30 -0.87 -1.38
CA LEU A 24 16.54 -0.18 -0.11
C LEU A 24 15.97 -1.01 1.04
N ALA A 25 16.63 -0.94 2.19
CA ALA A 25 16.16 -1.42 3.47
C ALA A 25 15.85 -0.25 4.40
N ALA A 26 15.06 -0.51 5.46
CA ALA A 26 14.76 0.49 6.48
C ALA A 26 16.05 1.10 7.08
N SER A 27 17.09 0.26 7.26
CA SER A 27 18.41 0.68 7.74
C SER A 27 19.15 1.67 6.83
N ASP A 28 18.73 1.82 5.57
CA ASP A 28 19.31 2.80 4.63
C ASP A 28 18.80 4.23 4.88
N PHE A 29 17.88 4.42 5.83
CA PHE A 29 17.26 5.71 6.17
C PHE A 29 17.58 6.12 7.62
N PRO A 30 18.75 6.77 7.89
CA PRO A 30 19.16 7.14 9.25
C PRO A 30 18.21 8.10 9.98
N PHE A 31 17.40 8.87 9.23
CA PHE A 31 16.38 9.74 9.82
C PHE A 31 15.28 8.93 10.52
N LEU A 32 15.05 7.68 10.10
CA LEU A 32 14.02 6.82 10.64
C LEU A 32 14.53 6.16 11.92
N ASN A 33 14.35 6.86 13.04
CA ASN A 33 14.69 6.39 14.39
C ASN A 33 13.62 6.83 15.40
N ALA A 34 13.66 6.31 16.62
CA ALA A 34 12.67 6.62 17.66
C ALA A 34 12.61 8.10 18.09
N SER A 35 13.62 8.91 17.78
CA SER A 35 13.54 10.37 18.03
C SER A 35 12.68 11.09 17.00
N TYR A 36 12.57 10.56 15.78
CA TYR A 36 11.79 11.15 14.69
C TYR A 36 10.43 10.47 14.50
N SER A 37 10.41 9.13 14.49
CA SER A 37 9.23 8.34 14.19
C SER A 37 8.52 7.88 15.47
N PRO A 38 7.25 8.27 15.71
CA PRO A 38 6.49 7.77 16.86
C PRO A 38 6.22 6.27 16.78
N VAL A 39 6.17 5.69 15.57
CA VAL A 39 5.99 4.24 15.39
C VAL A 39 7.17 3.47 15.97
N LEU A 40 8.39 3.78 15.52
CA LEU A 40 9.61 3.20 16.07
C LEU A 40 9.74 3.42 17.58
N ARG A 41 9.42 4.62 18.07
CA ARG A 41 9.40 4.90 19.52
C ARG A 41 8.47 3.95 20.28
N GLN A 42 7.26 3.73 19.78
CA GLN A 42 6.28 2.81 20.38
C GLN A 42 6.74 1.34 20.29
N ILE A 43 7.42 0.96 19.21
CA ILE A 43 8.00 -0.39 19.06
C ILE A 43 9.12 -0.61 20.08
N GLU A 44 10.06 0.34 20.21
CA GLU A 44 11.15 0.26 21.20
C GLU A 44 10.64 0.24 22.64
N ALA A 45 9.54 0.94 22.92
CA ALA A 45 8.87 0.93 24.22
C ALA A 45 8.09 -0.37 24.50
N GLY A 46 7.93 -1.27 23.52
CA GLY A 46 7.14 -2.49 23.66
C GLY A 46 5.62 -2.29 23.58
N ASN A 47 5.17 -1.09 23.19
CA ASN A 47 3.75 -0.74 23.06
C ASN A 47 3.13 -1.25 21.74
N ARG A 48 3.96 -1.69 20.79
CA ARG A 48 3.55 -2.12 19.44
C ARG A 48 4.38 -3.31 18.98
N ASP A 49 3.72 -4.36 18.48
CA ASP A 49 4.39 -5.59 18.04
C ASP A 49 5.30 -5.35 16.81
N VAL A 50 6.52 -5.89 16.89
CA VAL A 50 7.60 -5.82 15.91
C VAL A 50 7.27 -6.62 14.64
N ALA A 51 6.45 -7.67 14.75
CA ALA A 51 6.38 -8.75 13.77
C ALA A 51 5.92 -8.36 12.35
N LEU A 52 5.40 -7.15 12.11
CA LEU A 52 4.85 -6.80 10.78
C LEU A 52 5.15 -5.41 10.20
N ARG A 53 5.63 -4.39 10.94
CA ARG A 53 5.14 -3.03 10.57
C ARG A 53 6.12 -1.88 10.33
N GLU A 54 7.42 -2.03 10.43
CA GLU A 54 8.30 -0.91 10.05
C GLU A 54 8.15 -0.56 8.56
N LEU A 55 8.16 -1.58 7.69
CA LEU A 55 8.00 -1.39 6.24
C LEU A 55 6.61 -0.89 5.85
N ASP A 56 5.57 -1.27 6.60
CA ASP A 56 4.21 -0.77 6.34
C ASP A 56 4.08 0.72 6.63
N TYR A 57 4.71 1.21 7.70
CA TYR A 57 4.69 2.63 8.02
C TYR A 57 5.75 3.44 7.26
N LEU A 58 6.74 2.80 6.64
CA LEU A 58 7.73 3.45 5.78
C LEU A 58 7.08 4.27 4.65
N ARG A 59 5.89 3.85 4.18
CA ARG A 59 5.12 4.58 3.16
C ARG A 59 4.74 6.01 3.56
N PHE A 60 4.71 6.33 4.86
CA PHE A 60 4.44 7.69 5.34
C PHE A 60 5.68 8.61 5.32
N TYR A 61 6.84 8.08 4.94
CA TYR A 61 8.11 8.79 4.88
C TYR A 61 8.63 8.93 3.45
N LEU A 62 7.79 8.71 2.42
CA LEU A 62 8.18 8.86 1.02
C LEU A 62 8.84 10.22 0.71
N PRO A 63 8.35 11.37 1.23
CA PRO A 63 9.01 12.65 1.01
C PRO A 63 10.43 12.75 1.58
N GLU A 64 10.69 12.11 2.72
CA GLU A 64 11.97 12.07 3.43
C GLU A 64 12.95 11.07 2.80
N MET A 65 12.44 9.91 2.37
CA MET A 65 13.22 8.90 1.65
C MET A 65 13.67 9.41 0.28
N PHE A 66 12.80 10.18 -0.39
CA PHE A 66 13.01 10.65 -1.76
C PHE A 66 12.83 12.17 -1.88
N PRO A 67 13.71 12.98 -1.26
CA PRO A 67 13.56 14.44 -1.18
C PRO A 67 13.62 15.12 -2.56
N ALA A 68 14.32 14.53 -3.52
CA ALA A 68 14.42 15.04 -4.89
C ALA A 68 13.20 14.69 -5.77
N LEU A 69 12.38 13.71 -5.36
CA LEU A 69 11.22 13.29 -6.13
C LEU A 69 10.00 14.18 -5.83
N GLN A 70 9.29 14.52 -6.90
CA GLN A 70 8.05 15.31 -6.84
C GLN A 70 6.80 14.44 -6.79
N ARG A 71 6.87 13.23 -7.32
CA ARG A 71 5.74 12.32 -7.44
C ARG A 71 6.21 10.87 -7.41
N VAL A 72 5.35 9.97 -6.93
CA VAL A 72 5.60 8.52 -6.87
C VAL A 72 4.32 7.78 -7.26
N VAL A 73 4.44 6.73 -8.06
CA VAL A 73 3.41 5.69 -8.18
C VAL A 73 3.83 4.56 -7.24
N LEU A 74 3.03 4.31 -6.21
CA LEU A 74 3.27 3.26 -5.22
C LEU A 74 2.39 2.05 -5.55
N LEU A 75 3.02 0.88 -5.62
CA LEU A 75 2.37 -0.42 -5.85
C LEU A 75 2.68 -1.34 -4.68
N GLU A 76 1.68 -2.08 -4.19
CA GLU A 76 1.91 -3.17 -3.23
C GLU A 76 2.54 -4.39 -3.91
N ASP A 77 3.20 -5.25 -3.13
CA ASP A 77 4.03 -6.36 -3.64
C ASP A 77 3.22 -7.54 -4.21
N ASP A 78 1.91 -7.52 -4.02
CA ASP A 78 0.94 -8.54 -4.41
C ASP A 78 -0.01 -8.06 -5.54
N VAL A 79 0.47 -7.14 -6.38
CA VAL A 79 -0.23 -6.68 -7.58
C VAL A 79 0.36 -7.26 -8.87
N VAL A 80 -0.46 -7.28 -9.92
CA VAL A 80 -0.04 -7.55 -11.30
C VAL A 80 -0.44 -6.37 -12.18
N VAL A 81 0.55 -5.76 -12.83
CA VAL A 81 0.35 -4.70 -13.81
C VAL A 81 0.07 -5.32 -15.18
N GLN A 82 -1.09 -4.99 -15.75
CA GLN A 82 -1.56 -5.50 -17.04
C GLN A 82 -1.48 -4.47 -18.17
N ARG A 83 -1.33 -3.17 -17.84
CA ARG A 83 -1.30 -2.05 -18.79
C ARG A 83 -0.25 -1.02 -18.41
N ASP A 84 0.12 -0.18 -19.36
CA ASP A 84 1.03 0.95 -19.14
C ASP A 84 0.46 1.92 -18.07
N LEU A 85 1.31 2.29 -17.11
CA LEU A 85 0.99 3.19 -16.01
C LEU A 85 1.45 4.64 -16.26
N ALA A 86 1.99 4.96 -17.45
CA ALA A 86 2.40 6.32 -17.81
C ALA A 86 1.24 7.32 -17.71
N GLU A 87 0.02 6.89 -18.06
CA GLU A 87 -1.17 7.72 -17.91
C GLU A 87 -1.60 7.86 -16.43
N LEU A 88 -1.39 6.84 -15.60
CA LEU A 88 -1.62 6.93 -14.15
C LEU A 88 -0.71 7.99 -13.52
N TRP A 89 0.55 8.03 -13.91
CA TRP A 89 1.53 9.04 -13.47
C TRP A 89 1.08 10.48 -13.81
N ARG A 90 0.37 10.65 -14.93
CA ARG A 90 -0.09 11.95 -15.45
C ARG A 90 -1.46 12.37 -14.93
N VAL A 91 -2.15 11.54 -14.16
CA VAL A 91 -3.46 11.89 -13.58
C VAL A 91 -3.37 13.21 -12.84
N ASP A 92 -4.33 14.09 -13.12
CA ASP A 92 -4.52 15.32 -12.38
C ASP A 92 -5.16 15.02 -11.02
N LEU A 93 -4.41 15.27 -9.96
CA LEU A 93 -4.86 15.11 -8.58
C LEU A 93 -5.63 16.33 -8.07
N GLY A 94 -5.77 17.39 -8.85
CA GLY A 94 -6.52 18.59 -8.47
C GLY A 94 -5.96 19.28 -7.24
N GLY A 95 -4.63 19.22 -7.05
CA GLY A 95 -3.92 19.76 -5.87
C GLY A 95 -3.94 18.86 -4.64
N GLN A 96 -4.67 17.73 -4.68
CA GLN A 96 -4.71 16.74 -3.60
C GLN A 96 -3.40 15.95 -3.51
N VAL A 97 -3.13 15.37 -2.34
CA VAL A 97 -1.86 14.72 -2.02
C VAL A 97 -1.75 13.34 -2.67
N ASN A 98 -2.84 12.57 -2.71
CA ASN A 98 -2.80 11.23 -3.30
C ASN A 98 -4.00 10.93 -4.20
N GLY A 99 -3.79 10.08 -5.19
CA GLY A 99 -4.83 9.42 -5.97
C GLY A 99 -4.92 7.95 -5.56
N ALA A 100 -6.12 7.48 -5.20
CA ALA A 100 -6.35 6.11 -4.76
C ALA A 100 -7.73 5.58 -5.19
N LEU A 101 -7.90 4.26 -5.20
CA LEU A 101 -9.18 3.61 -5.48
C LEU A 101 -10.13 3.71 -4.28
N ASP A 102 -11.30 4.31 -4.48
CA ASP A 102 -12.42 4.23 -3.54
C ASP A 102 -12.97 2.80 -3.46
N THR A 103 -13.14 2.30 -2.23
CA THR A 103 -13.52 0.90 -1.98
C THR A 103 -14.94 0.74 -1.42
N CYS A 104 -15.59 1.84 -1.02
CA CYS A 104 -16.89 1.77 -0.40
C CYS A 104 -17.98 1.35 -1.39
N PHE A 105 -18.98 0.63 -0.87
CA PHE A 105 -20.19 0.27 -1.61
C PHE A 105 -21.37 0.22 -0.63
N GLY A 106 -22.42 1.01 -0.86
CA GLY A 106 -23.52 1.14 0.11
C GLY A 106 -22.98 1.56 1.48
N GLY A 107 -23.25 0.79 2.55
CA GLY A 107 -22.69 1.01 3.89
C GLY A 107 -21.31 0.38 4.14
N PHE A 108 -20.75 -0.38 3.19
CA PHE A 108 -19.51 -1.13 3.38
C PHE A 108 -18.27 -0.29 3.12
N ARG A 109 -17.17 -0.62 3.82
CA ARG A 109 -15.83 -0.02 3.67
C ARG A 109 -15.87 1.52 3.73
N ARG A 110 -16.65 2.05 4.67
CA ARG A 110 -16.62 3.47 5.04
C ARG A 110 -15.76 3.68 6.27
N TYR A 111 -15.38 4.92 6.54
CA TYR A 111 -14.55 5.29 7.69
C TYR A 111 -15.12 4.75 9.02
N GLY A 112 -16.44 4.74 9.19
CA GLY A 112 -17.13 4.18 10.37
C GLY A 112 -16.83 2.70 10.66
N LYS A 113 -16.33 1.94 9.68
CA LYS A 113 -15.90 0.55 9.88
C LYS A 113 -14.48 0.44 10.46
N TYR A 114 -13.65 1.46 10.27
CA TYR A 114 -12.22 1.41 10.52
C TYR A 114 -11.79 2.25 11.73
N LEU A 115 -12.61 3.22 12.14
CA LEU A 115 -12.29 4.19 13.16
C LEU A 115 -13.33 4.14 14.29
N ASN A 116 -12.90 4.44 15.50
CA ASN A 116 -13.75 4.53 16.68
C ASN A 116 -14.40 5.92 16.80
N PHE A 117 -15.63 6.06 16.30
CA PHE A 117 -16.39 7.32 16.33
C PHE A 117 -16.97 7.69 17.71
N SER A 118 -16.79 6.84 18.73
CA SER A 118 -17.11 7.22 20.11
C SER A 118 -16.14 8.29 20.63
N GLU A 119 -14.92 8.30 20.10
CA GLU A 119 -13.86 9.24 20.47
C GLU A 119 -14.05 10.60 19.82
N ALA A 120 -14.00 11.66 20.64
CA ALA A 120 -14.05 13.05 20.17
C ALA A 120 -12.99 13.34 19.10
N ALA A 121 -11.79 12.80 19.33
CA ALA A 121 -10.65 12.94 18.41
C ALA A 121 -10.94 12.43 16.98
N VAL A 122 -11.80 11.43 16.81
CA VAL A 122 -12.17 10.93 15.48
C VAL A 122 -13.34 11.73 14.92
N ARG A 123 -14.43 11.84 15.68
CA ARG A 123 -15.70 12.42 15.19
C ARG A 123 -15.62 13.91 14.82
N GLU A 124 -14.66 14.63 15.41
CA GLU A 124 -14.44 16.06 15.11
C GLU A 124 -13.56 16.27 13.87
N ARG A 125 -12.82 15.26 13.41
CA ARG A 125 -11.89 15.36 12.28
C ARG A 125 -12.44 14.78 10.99
N VAL A 126 -13.19 13.69 11.06
CA VAL A 126 -13.61 12.92 9.89
C VAL A 126 -15.09 12.54 9.96
N SER A 127 -15.68 12.20 8.80
CA SER A 127 -17.06 11.71 8.73
C SER A 127 -17.11 10.17 8.74
N PRO A 128 -18.03 9.54 9.51
CA PRO A 128 -18.21 8.09 9.47
C PRO A 128 -18.72 7.59 8.11
N SER A 129 -19.40 8.47 7.36
CA SER A 129 -19.90 8.16 6.03
C SER A 129 -18.86 8.31 4.93
N ALA A 130 -17.66 8.82 5.20
CA ALA A 130 -16.61 8.97 4.20
C ALA A 130 -16.22 7.62 3.58
N CYS A 131 -15.95 7.62 2.28
CA CYS A 131 -15.54 6.43 1.54
C CYS A 131 -14.09 6.10 1.88
N ALA A 132 -13.79 4.85 2.28
CA ALA A 132 -12.41 4.44 2.44
C ALA A 132 -11.79 4.06 1.09
N TRP A 133 -10.52 4.36 0.92
CA TRP A 133 -9.73 3.99 -0.26
C TRP A 133 -8.71 2.89 0.04
N SER A 134 -8.02 2.37 -0.98
CA SER A 134 -7.03 1.28 -0.86
C SER A 134 -5.60 1.74 -1.21
N TYR A 135 -4.60 1.18 -0.51
CA TYR A 135 -3.18 1.41 -0.81
C TYR A 135 -2.65 0.73 -2.08
N GLY A 136 -3.20 -0.40 -2.49
CA GLY A 136 -2.58 -1.28 -3.50
C GLY A 136 -2.02 -0.60 -4.75
N VAL A 137 -2.68 0.45 -5.22
CA VAL A 137 -2.18 1.34 -6.28
C VAL A 137 -2.47 2.78 -5.89
N ASN A 138 -1.41 3.56 -5.66
CA ASN A 138 -1.51 4.98 -5.31
C ASN A 138 -0.61 5.84 -6.18
N VAL A 139 -1.05 7.06 -6.45
CA VAL A 139 -0.18 8.12 -6.97
C VAL A 139 -0.05 9.17 -5.89
N PHE A 140 1.16 9.47 -5.45
CA PHE A 140 1.42 10.50 -4.44
C PHE A 140 2.12 11.69 -5.08
N ASP A 141 1.57 12.88 -4.88
CA ASP A 141 2.26 14.14 -5.11
C ASP A 141 3.05 14.52 -3.87
N LEU A 142 4.37 14.31 -3.94
CA LEU A 142 5.25 14.55 -2.81
C LEU A 142 5.45 16.04 -2.55
N GLN A 143 5.20 16.93 -3.51
CA GLN A 143 5.24 18.38 -3.25
C GLN A 143 4.03 18.80 -2.43
N ALA A 144 2.83 18.33 -2.81
CA ALA A 144 1.62 18.54 -2.03
C ALA A 144 1.74 17.94 -0.62
N TRP A 145 2.29 16.72 -0.51
CA TRP A 145 2.55 16.08 0.77
C TRP A 145 3.41 16.95 1.70
N ARG A 146 4.53 17.50 1.18
CA ARG A 146 5.42 18.36 1.97
C ARG A 146 4.75 19.67 2.35
N ARG A 147 4.05 20.31 1.41
CA ARG A 147 3.31 21.56 1.64
C ARG A 147 2.25 21.40 2.73
N ASP A 148 1.53 20.29 2.72
CA ASP A 148 0.43 20.02 3.65
C ASP A 148 0.89 19.27 4.91
N GLN A 149 2.21 19.08 5.07
CA GLN A 149 2.85 18.47 6.25
C GLN A 149 2.25 17.11 6.64
N CYS A 150 1.92 16.25 5.67
CA CYS A 150 1.19 15.02 5.97
C CYS A 150 1.97 14.03 6.84
N THR A 151 3.32 14.03 6.81
CA THR A 151 4.13 13.21 7.72
C THR A 151 3.98 13.67 9.18
N ASP A 152 3.93 14.98 9.43
CA ASP A 152 3.72 15.54 10.77
C ASP A 152 2.32 15.22 11.28
N GLN A 153 1.30 15.31 10.41
CA GLN A 153 -0.06 14.89 10.74
C GLN A 153 -0.12 13.39 11.07
N PHE A 154 0.54 12.55 10.28
CA PHE A 154 0.69 11.13 10.58
C PHE A 154 1.33 10.91 11.96
N HIS A 155 2.39 11.65 12.30
CA HIS A 155 3.04 11.54 13.61
C HIS A 155 2.07 11.84 14.76
N GLN A 156 1.37 12.96 14.69
CA GLN A 156 0.38 13.35 15.71
C GLN A 156 -0.71 12.28 15.87
N LEU A 157 -1.21 11.76 14.76
CA LEU A 157 -2.22 10.70 14.74
C LEU A 157 -1.72 9.40 15.38
N MET A 158 -0.47 9.01 15.15
CA MET A 158 0.12 7.82 15.76
C MET A 158 0.34 7.97 17.26
N ASP A 159 0.68 9.17 17.74
CA ASP A 159 0.78 9.45 19.17
C ASP A 159 -0.60 9.43 19.85
N MET A 160 -1.60 10.03 19.21
CA MET A 160 -2.97 9.98 19.73
C MET A 160 -3.56 8.56 19.76
N ASN A 161 -3.10 7.67 18.88
CA ASN A 161 -3.53 6.28 18.82
C ASN A 161 -2.51 5.29 19.43
N GLU A 162 -1.63 5.75 20.32
CA GLU A 162 -0.62 4.89 20.95
C GLU A 162 -1.24 3.66 21.64
N ASN A 163 -2.37 3.86 22.32
CA ASN A 163 -3.10 2.79 23.01
C ASN A 163 -4.11 2.04 22.11
N GLY A 164 -4.19 2.36 20.81
CA GLY A 164 -5.13 1.73 19.87
C GLY A 164 -6.60 2.10 20.05
N THR A 165 -6.92 3.17 20.78
CA THR A 165 -8.32 3.56 21.06
C THR A 165 -9.04 4.17 19.85
N LEU A 166 -8.32 4.92 19.01
CA LEU A 166 -8.91 5.59 17.84
C LEU A 166 -9.16 4.61 16.69
N TRP A 167 -8.28 3.62 16.54
CA TRP A 167 -8.44 2.48 15.62
C TRP A 167 -7.49 1.35 16.02
N ASP A 168 -7.77 0.15 15.50
CA ASP A 168 -6.92 -1.02 15.68
C ASP A 168 -5.46 -0.71 15.30
N ALA A 169 -4.58 -0.70 16.31
CA ALA A 169 -3.15 -0.49 16.16
C ALA A 169 -2.51 -1.54 15.23
N ALA A 170 -3.19 -2.66 14.97
CA ALA A 170 -2.77 -3.66 14.01
C ALA A 170 -2.89 -3.24 12.54
N SER A 171 -3.62 -2.16 12.24
CA SER A 171 -3.95 -1.75 10.89
C SER A 171 -3.28 -0.44 10.50
N VAL A 172 -2.61 -0.43 9.34
CA VAL A 172 -2.02 0.78 8.74
C VAL A 172 -3.05 1.60 7.94
N LEU A 173 -4.11 0.96 7.45
CA LEU A 173 -5.11 1.61 6.60
C LEU A 173 -5.78 2.80 7.30
N PRO A 174 -6.29 2.70 8.55
CA PRO A 174 -6.95 3.83 9.19
C PRO A 174 -6.02 5.03 9.40
N ALA A 175 -4.72 4.79 9.64
CA ALA A 175 -3.73 5.87 9.71
C ALA A 175 -3.63 6.63 8.38
N GLY A 176 -3.66 5.92 7.24
CA GLY A 176 -3.72 6.53 5.91
C GLY A 176 -4.99 7.32 5.69
N LEU A 177 -6.13 6.71 5.98
CA LEU A 177 -7.45 7.33 5.85
C LEU A 177 -7.55 8.64 6.65
N MET A 178 -6.98 8.67 7.86
CA MET A 178 -6.95 9.86 8.72
C MET A 178 -5.94 10.90 8.24
N THR A 179 -4.75 10.47 7.81
CA THR A 179 -3.68 11.37 7.37
C THR A 179 -4.07 12.12 6.10
N PHE A 180 -4.71 11.44 5.14
CA PHE A 180 -5.06 12.02 3.84
C PHE A 180 -6.54 12.40 3.73
N TYR A 181 -7.27 12.51 4.85
CA TYR A 181 -8.68 12.88 4.82
C TYR A 181 -8.88 14.26 4.15
N GLY A 182 -9.72 14.31 3.12
CA GLY A 182 -9.92 15.51 2.28
C GLY A 182 -8.84 15.74 1.21
N ASN A 183 -7.72 15.05 1.29
CA ASN A 183 -6.55 15.17 0.42
C ASN A 183 -6.32 13.95 -0.49
N THR A 184 -7.37 13.15 -0.72
CA THR A 184 -7.36 12.02 -1.65
C THR A 184 -8.30 12.25 -2.84
N ARG A 185 -7.77 12.06 -4.05
CA ARG A 185 -8.50 12.03 -5.31
C ARG A 185 -8.92 10.58 -5.61
N PRO A 186 -10.24 10.31 -5.77
CA PRO A 186 -10.67 9.00 -6.24
C PRO A 186 -10.18 8.75 -7.67
N LEU A 187 -9.53 7.61 -7.88
CA LEU A 187 -9.14 7.12 -9.19
C LEU A 187 -10.27 6.32 -9.82
N ASP A 188 -10.33 6.34 -11.16
CA ASP A 188 -11.25 5.49 -11.90
C ASP A 188 -11.03 4.01 -11.57
N ARG A 189 -12.14 3.26 -11.46
CA ARG A 189 -12.13 1.85 -11.01
C ARG A 189 -11.33 0.91 -11.91
N TRP A 190 -11.11 1.27 -13.18
CA TRP A 190 -10.32 0.46 -14.10
C TRP A 190 -8.81 0.55 -13.81
N TRP A 191 -8.34 1.54 -13.05
CA TRP A 191 -6.92 1.59 -12.65
C TRP A 191 -6.54 0.42 -11.74
N HIS A 192 -7.45 0.04 -10.86
CA HIS A 192 -7.16 -0.90 -9.77
C HIS A 192 -8.38 -1.77 -9.47
N VAL A 193 -8.26 -3.08 -9.77
CA VAL A 193 -9.25 -4.08 -9.35
C VAL A 193 -8.68 -4.91 -8.22
N MET A 194 -9.31 -4.81 -7.07
CA MET A 194 -8.89 -5.48 -5.84
C MET A 194 -9.80 -6.66 -5.49
N GLY A 195 -9.30 -7.52 -4.60
CA GLY A 195 -10.06 -8.59 -3.95
C GLY A 195 -9.77 -9.97 -4.49
N LEU A 196 -8.77 -10.15 -5.36
CA LEU A 196 -8.46 -11.47 -5.92
C LEU A 196 -7.99 -12.45 -4.83
N GLY A 197 -7.55 -11.97 -3.66
CA GLY A 197 -7.17 -12.79 -2.51
C GLY A 197 -8.28 -13.04 -1.47
N TYR A 198 -9.54 -12.64 -1.71
CA TYR A 198 -10.67 -12.96 -0.82
C TYR A 198 -12.06 -12.99 -1.46
N ASN A 199 -12.23 -12.49 -2.69
CA ASN A 199 -13.52 -12.42 -3.39
C ASN A 199 -13.52 -13.34 -4.63
N PRO A 200 -14.23 -14.49 -4.59
CA PRO A 200 -14.31 -15.40 -5.73
C PRO A 200 -15.29 -14.96 -6.82
N HIS A 201 -15.92 -13.78 -6.70
CA HIS A 201 -16.97 -13.31 -7.61
C HIS A 201 -16.60 -12.04 -8.37
N ILE A 202 -15.31 -11.79 -8.62
CA ILE A 202 -14.88 -10.66 -9.45
C ILE A 202 -15.16 -11.03 -10.90
N ARG A 203 -15.85 -10.13 -11.61
CA ARG A 203 -16.27 -10.41 -12.97
C ARG A 203 -15.05 -10.46 -13.91
N PRO A 204 -14.97 -11.44 -14.83
CA PRO A 204 -13.83 -11.56 -15.75
C PRO A 204 -13.57 -10.30 -16.59
N GLU A 205 -14.61 -9.57 -16.96
CA GLU A 205 -14.53 -8.31 -17.68
C GLU A 205 -13.85 -7.19 -16.87
N ASP A 206 -14.09 -7.12 -15.56
CA ASP A 206 -13.43 -6.16 -14.69
C ASP A 206 -11.93 -6.47 -14.59
N ILE A 207 -11.59 -7.77 -14.48
CA ILE A 207 -10.19 -8.24 -14.45
C ILE A 207 -9.48 -7.89 -15.77
N ARG A 208 -10.08 -8.20 -16.93
CA ARG A 208 -9.49 -7.88 -18.24
C ARG A 208 -9.43 -6.37 -18.52
N GLY A 209 -10.39 -5.62 -18.00
CA GLY A 209 -10.47 -4.17 -18.14
C GLY A 209 -9.44 -3.43 -17.30
N ALA A 210 -8.96 -4.03 -16.20
CA ALA A 210 -8.10 -3.37 -15.24
C ALA A 210 -6.68 -3.10 -15.75
N ALA A 211 -6.10 -1.96 -15.39
CA ALA A 211 -4.67 -1.69 -15.54
C ALA A 211 -3.85 -2.48 -14.51
N VAL A 212 -4.32 -2.56 -13.26
CA VAL A 212 -3.69 -3.32 -12.19
C VAL A 212 -4.72 -4.20 -11.48
N ILE A 213 -4.39 -5.46 -11.28
CA ILE A 213 -5.16 -6.39 -10.45
C ILE A 213 -4.40 -6.68 -9.15
N HIS A 214 -5.13 -6.83 -8.06
CA HIS A 214 -4.54 -6.90 -6.73
C HIS A 214 -5.04 -8.12 -5.96
N PHE A 215 -4.09 -8.96 -5.54
CA PHE A 215 -4.32 -10.17 -4.76
C PHE A 215 -4.34 -9.89 -3.24
N ASN A 216 -4.88 -8.73 -2.84
CA ASN A 216 -5.07 -8.43 -1.44
C ASN A 216 -6.01 -9.44 -0.78
N GLY A 217 -5.71 -9.73 0.49
CA GLY A 217 -6.32 -10.82 1.24
C GLY A 217 -5.34 -11.97 1.46
N ASN A 218 -5.86 -13.04 2.04
CA ASN A 218 -5.05 -14.15 2.53
C ASN A 218 -4.82 -15.24 1.47
N LEU A 219 -5.69 -15.33 0.46
CA LEU A 219 -5.64 -16.38 -0.57
C LEU A 219 -4.72 -15.93 -1.72
N LYS A 220 -3.43 -15.86 -1.42
CA LYS A 220 -2.39 -15.40 -2.36
C LYS A 220 -2.17 -16.42 -3.49
N PRO A 221 -1.89 -15.97 -4.72
CA PRO A 221 -1.83 -16.86 -5.90
C PRO A 221 -0.66 -17.85 -5.86
N TRP A 222 0.38 -17.59 -5.06
CA TRP A 222 1.52 -18.47 -4.81
C TRP A 222 1.29 -19.48 -3.66
N LEU A 223 0.07 -19.54 -3.11
CA LEU A 223 -0.31 -20.50 -2.07
C LEU A 223 -1.31 -21.53 -2.62
N ASP A 224 -1.30 -22.73 -2.06
CA ASP A 224 -2.22 -23.80 -2.47
C ASP A 224 -3.69 -23.39 -2.30
N VAL A 225 -3.98 -22.63 -1.25
CA VAL A 225 -5.32 -22.14 -0.88
C VAL A 225 -5.87 -21.02 -1.78
N ALA A 226 -5.12 -20.56 -2.79
CA ALA A 226 -5.60 -19.52 -3.69
C ALA A 226 -6.82 -19.97 -4.50
N PHE A 227 -7.64 -19.01 -4.93
CA PHE A 227 -8.70 -19.30 -5.89
C PHE A 227 -8.10 -19.74 -7.23
N ASN A 228 -8.33 -20.99 -7.62
CA ASN A 228 -7.81 -21.59 -8.86
C ASN A 228 -8.10 -20.72 -10.11
N GLN A 229 -9.28 -20.11 -10.17
CA GLN A 229 -9.68 -19.23 -11.26
C GLN A 229 -8.82 -17.96 -11.42
N TYR A 230 -8.08 -17.53 -10.39
CA TYR A 230 -7.21 -16.36 -10.44
C TYR A 230 -5.71 -16.68 -10.49
N LYS A 231 -5.30 -17.93 -10.16
CA LYS A 231 -3.87 -18.32 -10.12
C LYS A 231 -3.11 -17.98 -11.41
N HIS A 232 -3.71 -18.30 -12.56
CA HIS A 232 -3.13 -18.08 -13.88
C HIS A 232 -2.75 -16.60 -14.18
N LEU A 233 -3.39 -15.64 -13.50
CA LEU A 233 -3.13 -14.22 -13.70
C LEU A 233 -1.76 -13.81 -13.15
N TRP A 234 -1.24 -14.51 -12.14
CA TRP A 234 0.09 -14.30 -11.56
C TRP A 234 1.10 -15.32 -12.06
N THR A 235 0.74 -16.61 -12.15
CA THR A 235 1.70 -17.68 -12.48
C THR A 235 2.35 -17.53 -13.85
N LYS A 236 1.70 -16.85 -14.80
CA LYS A 236 2.28 -16.54 -16.11
C LYS A 236 3.54 -15.64 -16.06
N TYR A 237 3.82 -15.00 -14.92
CA TYR A 237 5.03 -14.21 -14.68
C TYR A 237 6.07 -14.94 -13.84
N VAL A 238 5.76 -16.15 -13.36
CA VAL A 238 6.71 -16.97 -12.62
C VAL A 238 7.71 -17.56 -13.60
N ASP A 239 8.99 -17.36 -13.31
CA ASP A 239 10.05 -17.94 -14.12
C ASP A 239 10.27 -19.41 -13.76
N THR A 240 9.61 -20.30 -14.49
CA THR A 240 9.67 -21.75 -14.24
C THR A 240 11.05 -22.36 -14.54
N ASP A 241 11.89 -21.65 -15.30
CA ASP A 241 13.24 -22.09 -15.62
C ASP A 241 14.24 -21.84 -14.47
N MET A 242 13.81 -21.17 -13.40
CA MET A 242 14.66 -20.87 -12.26
C MET A 242 14.79 -22.05 -11.30
N GLU A 243 16.02 -22.54 -11.13
CA GLU A 243 16.36 -23.67 -10.24
C GLU A 243 15.86 -23.50 -8.79
N PHE A 244 15.81 -22.27 -8.28
CA PHE A 244 15.29 -22.02 -6.93
C PHE A 244 13.76 -22.08 -6.85
N LEU A 245 13.07 -21.78 -7.96
CA LEU A 245 11.61 -21.80 -8.05
C LEU A 245 11.07 -23.19 -8.41
N THR A 246 11.86 -24.04 -9.08
CA THR A 246 11.49 -25.45 -9.31
C THR A 246 11.42 -26.26 -8.01
N LEU A 247 12.09 -25.79 -6.95
CA LEU A 247 11.99 -26.36 -5.60
C LEU A 247 10.73 -25.89 -4.85
N CYS A 248 10.06 -24.85 -5.32
CA CYS A 248 8.83 -24.34 -4.74
C CYS A 248 7.61 -25.02 -5.40
N ASN A 249 6.73 -25.61 -4.59
CA ASN A 249 5.53 -26.27 -5.07
C ASN A 249 4.45 -25.23 -5.44
N PHE A 250 4.57 -24.58 -6.59
CA PHE A 250 3.63 -23.55 -7.03
C PHE A 250 2.28 -24.10 -7.54
N GLY A 251 2.09 -25.43 -7.56
CA GLY A 251 0.86 -26.05 -8.08
C GLY A 251 0.55 -25.63 -9.53
N LEU A 252 1.61 -25.45 -10.34
CA LEU A 252 1.56 -25.07 -11.76
C LEU A 252 0.96 -26.18 -12.63
#